data_AF-A0A7Y6PIH4-F1
#
_entry.id   AF-A0A7Y6PIH4-F1
#
_cell.length_a   1.000
_cell.length_b   1.000
_cell.length_c   1.000
_cell.angle_alpha   90.00
_cell.angle_beta   90.00
_cell.angle_gamma   90.00
#
_symmetry.space_group_name_H-M   'P 1'
#
loop_
_entity.id
_entity.type
_entity.pdbx_description
1 polymer ?
#
loop_
_entity_poly.entity_id
_entity_poly.type
_entity_poly.pdbx_seq_one_letter_code
_entity_poly.pdbx_strand_id
1 'polypeptide(L)'
;IFNSQIIIPAKTGENRHRYLVSLKKCIEEDTSRLKDIMIRFENLGYKYTADEIIEYYSAPPVNEYFVSFCENLIEELRQIGKIRTTETYTTTLNSFKRFMNFRKKGRDIPFDNI
;
A
#
# COMPACT_ATOMS: atom_id res chain seq x y z
N ILE A 1 -8.15 -46.60 -37.31
CA ILE A 1 -7.26 -45.95 -36.32
C ILE A 1 -8.07 -44.79 -35.72
N PHE A 2 -8.50 -44.91 -34.47
CA PHE A 2 -9.20 -43.80 -33.79
C PHE A 2 -8.15 -42.81 -33.29
N ASN A 3 -8.14 -41.60 -33.84
CA ASN A 3 -7.35 -40.51 -33.31
C ASN A 3 -8.08 -39.93 -32.10
N SER A 4 -7.63 -40.26 -30.90
CA SER A 4 -8.07 -39.59 -29.68
C SER A 4 -7.33 -38.26 -29.56
N GLN A 5 -8.07 -37.15 -29.60
CA GLN A 5 -7.51 -35.81 -29.41
C GLN A 5 -7.95 -35.28 -28.04
N ILE A 6 -6.99 -34.83 -27.23
CA ILE A 6 -7.26 -34.21 -25.94
C ILE A 6 -7.56 -32.73 -26.19
N ILE A 7 -8.79 -32.31 -25.89
CA ILE A 7 -9.20 -30.91 -25.96
C ILE A 7 -8.96 -30.28 -24.60
N ILE A 8 -7.96 -29.41 -24.48
CA ILE A 8 -7.74 -28.60 -23.29
C ILE A 8 -8.59 -27.33 -23.41
N PRO A 9 -9.53 -27.06 -22.49
CA PRO A 9 -10.36 -25.87 -22.53
C PRO A 9 -9.52 -24.58 -22.53
N ALA A 10 -9.91 -23.59 -23.33
CA ALA A 10 -9.18 -22.34 -23.55
C ALA A 10 -8.89 -21.49 -22.28
N LYS A 11 -9.51 -21.81 -21.14
CA LYS A 11 -9.33 -21.12 -19.84
C LYS A 11 -8.59 -21.94 -18.79
N THR A 12 -8.10 -23.12 -19.18
CA THR A 12 -7.33 -24.00 -18.30
C THR A 12 -6.02 -23.29 -17.94
N GLY A 13 -5.90 -22.84 -16.69
CA GLY A 13 -4.71 -22.15 -16.19
C GLY A 13 -4.85 -20.63 -16.07
N GLU A 14 -5.94 -19.99 -16.51
CA GLU A 14 -6.13 -18.54 -16.29
C GLU A 14 -6.15 -18.17 -14.80
N ASN A 15 -6.80 -19.00 -13.97
CA ASN A 15 -6.82 -18.80 -12.52
C ASN A 15 -5.42 -18.92 -11.90
N ARG A 16 -4.65 -19.92 -12.34
CA ARG A 16 -3.26 -20.11 -11.91
C ARG A 16 -2.39 -18.95 -12.36
N HIS A 17 -2.52 -18.51 -13.61
CA HIS A 17 -1.78 -17.37 -14.14
C HIS A 17 -2.09 -16.09 -13.36
N ARG A 18 -3.37 -15.78 -13.14
CA ARG A 18 -3.80 -14.62 -12.35
C ARG A 18 -3.27 -14.66 -10.92
N TYR A 19 -3.33 -15.83 -10.28
CA TYR A 19 -2.76 -16.04 -8.96
C TYR A 19 -1.25 -15.79 -8.96
N LEU A 20 -0.50 -16.37 -9.90
CA LEU A 20 0.96 -16.20 -9.98
C LEU A 20 1.36 -14.74 -10.26
N VAL A 21 0.61 -14.02 -11.10
CA VAL A 21 0.82 -12.59 -11.33
C VAL A 21 0.57 -11.79 -10.04
N SER A 22 -0.51 -12.09 -9.32
CA SER A 22 -0.81 -11.45 -8.04
C SER A 22 0.25 -11.76 -6.98
N LEU A 23 0.72 -13.01 -6.91
CA LEU A 23 1.73 -13.46 -5.96
C LEU A 23 3.08 -12.79 -6.23
N LYS A 24 3.50 -12.72 -7.51
CA LYS A 24 4.72 -12.01 -7.90
C LYS A 24 4.69 -10.56 -7.43
N LYS A 25 3.56 -9.88 -7.68
CA LYS A 25 3.37 -8.50 -7.25
C LYS A 25 3.39 -8.34 -5.74
N CYS A 26 2.76 -9.25 -4.99
CA CYS A 26 2.79 -9.25 -3.52
C CYS A 26 4.24 -9.36 -3.01
N ILE A 27 5.01 -10.31 -3.56
CA ILE A 27 6.42 -10.47 -3.20
C ILE A 27 7.24 -9.21 -3.50
N GLU A 28 7.00 -8.57 -4.65
CA GLU A 28 7.66 -7.30 -5.02
C GLU A 28 7.30 -6.16 -4.04
N GLU A 29 6.01 -6.00 -3.73
CA GLU A 29 5.50 -5.00 -2.78
C GLU A 29 6.08 -5.24 -1.36
N ASP A 30 6.04 -6.48 -0.85
CA ASP A 30 6.55 -6.85 0.47
C ASP A 30 8.07 -6.67 0.58
N THR A 31 8.80 -7.05 -0.48
CA THR A 31 10.26 -6.88 -0.53
C THR A 31 10.65 -5.40 -0.55
N SER A 32 9.90 -4.55 -1.24
CA SER A 32 10.12 -3.10 -1.23
C SER A 32 9.93 -2.55 0.17
N ARG A 33 8.81 -2.88 0.82
CA ARG A 33 8.48 -2.40 2.17
C ARG A 33 9.55 -2.78 3.19
N LEU A 34 10.06 -4.01 3.14
CA LEU A 34 11.16 -4.44 4.02
C LEU A 34 12.44 -3.62 3.80
N LYS A 35 12.79 -3.31 2.55
CA LYS A 35 13.96 -2.45 2.23
C LYS A 35 13.76 -1.03 2.74
N ASP A 36 12.57 -0.47 2.60
CA ASP A 36 12.26 0.89 3.05
C ASP A 36 12.39 1.01 4.57
N ILE A 37 11.97 -0.03 5.33
CA ILE A 37 12.19 -0.11 6.78
C ILE A 37 13.69 -0.14 7.11
N MET A 38 14.48 -0.96 6.42
CA MET A 38 15.93 -1.04 6.63
C MET A 38 16.60 0.32 6.37
N ILE A 39 16.29 0.97 5.26
CA ILE A 39 16.83 2.30 4.89
C ILE A 39 16.47 3.35 5.96
N ARG A 40 15.22 3.32 6.47
CA ARG A 40 14.81 4.22 7.56
C ARG A 40 15.64 4.01 8.81
N PHE A 41 15.89 2.77 9.21
CA PHE A 41 16.71 2.47 10.38
C PHE A 41 18.18 2.86 10.19
N GLU A 42 18.74 2.64 8.99
CA GLU A 42 20.08 3.08 8.62
C GLU A 42 20.24 4.60 8.72
N ASN A 43 19.26 5.35 8.19
CA ASN A 43 19.25 6.82 8.24
C ASN A 43 19.14 7.38 9.67
N LEU A 44 18.53 6.64 10.59
CA LEU A 44 18.45 7.00 12.01
C LEU A 44 19.75 6.66 12.77
N GLY A 45 20.72 6.00 12.13
CA GLY A 45 21.97 5.57 12.77
C GLY A 45 21.77 4.49 13.85
N TYR A 46 20.61 3.83 13.85
CA TYR A 46 20.26 2.81 14.84
C TYR A 46 20.79 1.44 14.41
N LYS A 47 21.35 0.68 15.36
CA LYS A 47 21.65 -0.73 15.12
C LYS A 47 20.36 -1.52 15.30
N TYR A 48 19.92 -2.18 14.24
CA TYR A 48 18.67 -2.92 14.23
C TYR A 48 18.89 -4.44 14.08
N THR A 49 17.88 -5.18 14.49
CA THR A 49 17.77 -6.64 14.38
C THR A 49 16.69 -7.04 13.37
N ALA A 50 16.72 -8.30 12.94
CA ALA A 50 15.67 -8.84 12.07
C ALA A 50 14.31 -8.83 12.77
N ASP A 51 14.27 -9.08 14.07
CA ASP A 51 13.02 -9.08 14.85
C ASP A 51 12.37 -7.68 14.88
N GLU A 52 13.16 -6.61 15.06
CA GLU A 52 12.65 -5.23 15.01
C GLU A 52 12.13 -4.84 13.62
N ILE A 53 12.78 -5.33 12.54
CA ILE A 53 12.26 -5.14 11.17
C ILE A 53 10.90 -5.83 11.03
N ILE A 54 10.78 -7.07 11.52
CA ILE A 54 9.54 -7.85 11.44
C ILE A 54 8.44 -7.19 12.28
N GLU A 55 8.77 -6.69 13.47
CA GLU A 55 7.84 -5.96 14.33
C GLU A 55 7.29 -4.72 13.61
N TYR A 56 8.18 -3.92 13.02
CA TYR A 56 7.77 -2.73 12.26
C TYR A 56 6.96 -3.08 11.00
N TYR A 57 7.35 -4.13 10.29
CA TYR A 57 6.61 -4.64 9.13
C TYR A 57 5.21 -5.16 9.52
N SER A 58 5.10 -5.81 10.67
CA SER A 58 3.84 -6.39 11.17
C SER A 58 2.93 -5.35 11.82
N ALA A 59 3.47 -4.20 12.23
CA ALA A 59 2.69 -3.12 12.75
C ALA A 59 1.65 -2.64 11.71
N PRO A 60 0.41 -2.32 12.13
CA PRO A 60 -0.54 -1.66 11.26
C PRO A 60 0.12 -0.40 10.69
N PRO A 61 0.01 -0.14 9.38
CA PRO A 61 0.63 1.02 8.76
C PRO A 61 0.05 2.30 9.35
N VAL A 62 0.69 2.85 10.38
CA VAL A 62 0.36 4.17 10.92
C VAL A 62 1.09 5.18 10.05
N ASN A 63 0.35 5.95 9.26
CA ASN A 63 0.88 7.00 8.38
C ASN A 63 1.78 6.53 7.21
N GLU A 64 1.87 5.23 6.91
CA GLU A 64 2.64 4.76 5.72
C GLU A 64 1.95 5.12 4.40
N TYR A 65 0.68 5.52 4.44
CA TYR A 65 -0.09 5.89 3.26
C TYR A 65 -0.63 7.31 3.36
N PHE A 66 -0.70 7.97 2.20
CA PHE A 66 -1.00 9.38 2.08
C PHE A 66 -2.33 9.78 2.68
N VAL A 67 -3.39 9.02 2.41
CA VAL A 67 -4.70 9.33 2.96
C VAL A 67 -4.71 9.17 4.47
N SER A 68 -4.16 8.08 5.01
CA SER A 68 -4.09 7.85 6.47
C SER A 68 -3.31 8.94 7.19
N PHE A 69 -2.18 9.37 6.63
CA PHE A 69 -1.42 10.51 7.17
C PHE A 69 -2.23 11.80 7.14
N CYS A 70 -2.92 12.11 6.03
CA CYS A 70 -3.74 13.32 5.95
C CYS A 70 -4.89 13.30 6.96
N GLU A 71 -5.52 12.14 7.20
CA GLU A 71 -6.57 11.99 8.21
C GLU A 71 -6.03 12.24 9.63
N ASN A 72 -4.87 11.68 9.97
CA ASN A 72 -4.23 11.92 11.27
C ASN A 72 -3.81 13.39 11.44
N LEU A 73 -3.25 14.01 10.40
CA LEU A 73 -2.91 15.44 10.42
C LEU A 73 -4.16 16.33 10.63
N ILE A 74 -5.29 15.98 10.01
CA ILE A 74 -6.57 16.69 10.20
C ILE A 74 -7.02 16.59 11.66
N GLU A 75 -6.89 15.42 12.29
CA GLU A 75 -7.24 15.26 13.71
C GLU A 75 -6.30 16.04 14.64
N GLU A 76 -4.99 16.04 14.38
CA GLU A 76 -4.03 16.85 15.14
C GLU A 76 -4.37 18.35 15.04
N LEU A 77 -4.66 18.85 13.83
CA LEU A 77 -5.08 20.23 13.60
C LEU A 77 -6.37 20.59 14.34
N ARG A 78 -7.32 19.65 14.40
CA ARG A 78 -8.57 19.80 15.16
C ARG A 78 -8.29 19.95 16.65
N GLN A 79 -7.43 19.10 17.20
CA GLN A 79 -7.06 19.10 18.63
C GLN A 79 -6.37 20.40 19.06
N ILE A 80 -5.53 20.99 18.20
CA ILE A 80 -4.85 22.27 18.48
C ILE A 80 -5.70 23.51 18.13
N GLY A 81 -6.98 23.32 17.80
CA GLY A 81 -7.93 24.42 17.55
C GLY A 81 -7.78 25.10 16.18
N LYS A 82 -7.09 24.49 15.21
CA LYS A 82 -6.94 25.01 13.84
C LYS A 82 -8.14 24.63 12.98
N ILE A 83 -9.34 25.05 13.39
CA ILE A 83 -10.62 24.60 12.81
C ILE A 83 -10.73 24.91 11.31
N ARG A 84 -10.45 26.16 10.88
CA ARG A 84 -10.50 26.55 9.46
C ARG A 84 -9.53 25.75 8.58
N THR A 85 -8.35 25.44 9.10
CA THR A 85 -7.36 24.60 8.42
C THR A 85 -7.86 23.16 8.28
N THR A 86 -8.46 22.62 9.34
CA THR A 86 -9.08 21.29 9.37
C THR A 86 -10.15 21.15 8.28
N GLU A 87 -11.05 22.13 8.14
CA GLU A 87 -12.09 22.16 7.10
C GLU A 87 -11.51 22.17 5.68
N THR A 88 -10.50 23.03 5.47
CA THR A 88 -9.81 23.16 4.18
C THR A 88 -9.13 21.84 3.79
N TYR A 89 -8.44 21.21 4.73
CA TYR A 89 -7.69 19.98 4.50
C TYR A 89 -8.65 18.80 4.28
N THR A 90 -9.73 18.73 5.05
CA THR A 90 -10.80 17.73 4.86
C THR A 90 -11.41 17.82 3.45
N THR A 91 -11.72 19.03 3.00
CA THR A 91 -12.30 19.25 1.67
C THR A 91 -11.32 18.88 0.55
N THR A 92 -10.06 19.25 0.70
CA THR A 92 -8.99 18.89 -0.24
C THR A 92 -8.79 17.38 -0.31
N LEU A 93 -8.70 16.71 0.83
CA LEU A 93 -8.53 15.25 0.91
C LEU A 93 -9.71 14.51 0.27
N ASN A 94 -10.94 14.97 0.50
CA ASN A 94 -12.12 14.38 -0.12
C ASN A 94 -12.11 14.52 -1.65
N SER A 95 -11.66 15.66 -2.16
CA SER A 95 -11.50 15.89 -3.61
C SER A 95 -10.42 14.96 -4.18
N PHE A 96 -9.31 14.82 -3.47
CA PHE A 96 -8.22 13.91 -3.84
C PHE A 96 -8.66 12.44 -3.86
N LYS A 97 -9.37 11.97 -2.83
CA LYS A 97 -9.94 10.61 -2.78
C LYS A 97 -10.82 10.32 -3.99
N ARG A 98 -11.70 11.26 -4.37
CA ARG A 98 -12.56 11.13 -5.56
C ARG A 98 -11.75 11.03 -6.85
N PHE A 99 -10.72 11.88 -7.00
CA PHE A 99 -9.81 11.84 -8.13
C PHE A 99 -9.06 10.49 -8.22
N MET A 100 -8.56 10.00 -7.08
CA MET A 100 -7.85 8.72 -7.00
C MET A 100 -8.75 7.54 -7.32
N ASN A 101 -9.97 7.49 -6.77
CA ASN A 101 -10.94 6.43 -7.05
C ASN A 101 -11.31 6.31 -8.53
N PHE A 102 -11.27 7.43 -9.28
CA PHE A 102 -11.50 7.43 -10.73
C PHE A 102 -10.31 6.84 -11.53
N ARG A 103 -9.08 6.91 -10.99
CA ARG A 103 -7.83 6.57 -11.70
C ARG A 103 -7.20 5.25 -11.27
N LYS A 104 -7.35 4.86 -10.00
CA LYS A 104 -6.85 3.62 -9.39
C LYS A 104 -7.96 3.08 -8.50
N LYS A 105 -8.33 1.79 -8.61
CA LYS A 105 -9.35 1.13 -7.77
C LYS A 105 -9.00 1.20 -6.27
N GLY A 106 -9.26 2.33 -5.61
CA GLY A 106 -9.24 2.52 -4.15
C GLY A 106 -7.93 2.19 -3.42
N ARG A 107 -6.78 2.13 -4.11
CA ARG A 107 -5.49 1.89 -3.43
C ARG A 107 -4.88 3.23 -3.01
N ASP A 108 -4.70 3.39 -1.71
CA ASP A 108 -3.98 4.51 -1.11
C ASP A 108 -2.52 4.54 -1.59
N ILE A 109 -1.89 5.72 -1.57
CA ILE A 109 -0.54 5.92 -2.07
C ILE A 109 0.43 5.73 -0.91
N PRO A 110 1.39 4.78 -0.97
CA PRO A 110 2.43 4.72 0.05
C PRO A 110 3.22 6.03 0.04
N PHE A 111 3.49 6.59 1.23
CA PHE A 111 4.14 7.88 1.40
C PHE A 111 5.53 7.93 0.75
N ASP A 112 6.22 6.79 0.66
CA ASP A 112 7.51 6.64 0.00
C ASP A 112 7.47 6.83 -1.53
N ASN A 113 6.27 6.99 -2.11
CA ASN A 113 6.04 7.20 -3.55
C ASN A 113 5.48 8.59 -3.90
N ILE A 114 5.45 9.54 -2.96
CA ILE A 114 5.03 10.94 -3.18
C ILE A 114 6.26 11.84 -3.22
#